data_AF-A0A662D496-F1
#
_entry.id   AF-A0A662D496-F1
#
_cell.length_a   1.000
_cell.length_b   1.000
_cell.length_c   1.000
_cell.angle_alpha   90.00
_cell.angle_beta   90.00
_cell.angle_gamma   90.00
#
_symmetry.space_group_name_H-M   'P 1'
#
loop_
_entity.id
_entity.type
_entity.pdbx_description
1 polymer ?
#
loop_
_entity_poly.entity_id
_entity_poly.type
_entity_poly.pdbx_seq_one_letter_code
_entity_poly.pdbx_strand_id
1 'polypeptide(L)'
;MISLLASILIFLLLFRLKKEDIGKQTIILGLLGYLFYAYGIYVIERVYSIFYYLYLAIFSLSFWTIIYSLGQLPGETLSRVSLPRGMRQVSAGFSLFIALVFIGLWTSQLFPLIQQGQKIEFFYSIYILDLCFIMPAFLIVGFLLLQRKALGILLAPALFILGFTLIFSLAVSEVLKLYFKSEVELGGIGPSLVLSALFLILAYFHLRKMKIDHQVQMEKNMA
;
A
#
# COMPACT_ATOMS: atom_id res chain seq x y z
N MET A 1 -16.40 10.91 5.80
CA MET A 1 -15.89 12.18 6.35
C MET A 1 -14.44 12.09 6.82
N ILE A 2 -14.05 11.05 7.57
CA ILE A 2 -12.66 10.86 8.08
C ILE A 2 -11.63 10.72 6.95
N SER A 3 -11.94 9.96 5.90
CA SER A 3 -11.07 9.79 4.72
C SER A 3 -10.79 11.09 3.96
N LEU A 4 -11.72 12.04 4.02
CA LEU A 4 -11.72 13.29 3.27
C LEU A 4 -10.80 14.31 3.94
N LEU A 5 -10.84 14.36 5.27
CA LEU A 5 -9.87 15.06 6.10
C LEU A 5 -8.47 14.45 5.96
N ALA A 6 -8.35 13.13 5.93
CA ALA A 6 -7.07 12.45 5.72
C ALA A 6 -6.47 12.77 4.35
N SER A 7 -7.29 12.86 3.30
CA SER A 7 -6.85 13.20 1.94
C SER A 7 -6.32 14.63 1.84
N ILE A 8 -7.03 15.59 2.43
CA ILE A 8 -6.60 17.00 2.48
C ILE A 8 -5.30 17.14 3.30
N LEU A 9 -5.20 16.42 4.42
CA LEU A 9 -4.02 16.44 5.28
C LEU A 9 -2.80 15.82 4.56
N ILE A 10 -2.97 14.72 3.83
CA ILE A 10 -1.92 14.09 3.01
C ILE A 10 -1.48 15.04 1.89
N PHE A 11 -2.42 15.73 1.24
CA PHE A 11 -2.10 16.72 0.21
C PHE A 11 -1.28 17.90 0.78
N LEU A 12 -1.63 18.40 1.98
CA LEU A 12 -0.87 19.44 2.66
C LEU A 12 0.51 18.97 3.16
N LEU A 13 0.63 17.72 3.56
CA LEU A 13 1.91 17.10 3.95
C LEU A 13 2.85 16.94 2.77
N LEU A 14 2.34 16.64 1.57
CA LEU A 14 3.12 16.58 0.33
C LEU A 14 3.80 17.93 0.01
N PHE A 15 3.10 19.05 0.20
CA PHE A 15 3.68 20.39 -0.01
C PHE A 15 4.74 20.77 1.03
N ARG A 16 4.74 20.14 2.20
CA ARG A 16 5.70 20.42 3.29
C ARG A 16 6.90 19.48 3.32
N LEU A 17 6.97 18.49 2.42
CA LEU A 17 8.07 17.54 2.44
C LEU A 17 9.34 18.15 1.85
N LYS A 18 10.40 18.22 2.66
CA LYS A 18 11.76 18.43 2.17
C LYS A 18 12.17 17.21 1.33
N LYS A 19 12.77 17.44 0.15
CA LYS A 19 13.17 16.43 -0.85
C LYS A 19 14.10 15.31 -0.32
N GLU A 20 14.66 15.43 0.87
CA GLU A 20 15.79 14.61 1.33
C GLU A 20 15.42 13.43 2.24
N ASP A 21 14.19 13.34 2.76
CA ASP A 21 13.79 12.25 3.67
C ASP A 21 13.06 11.12 2.93
N ILE A 22 13.84 10.19 2.38
CA ILE A 22 13.36 9.02 1.63
C ILE A 22 12.41 8.15 2.46
N GLY A 23 12.66 8.02 3.78
CA GLY A 23 11.79 7.26 4.66
C GLY A 23 10.38 7.85 4.73
N LYS A 24 10.28 9.18 4.91
CA LYS A 24 8.99 9.88 4.88
C LYS A 24 8.30 9.80 3.52
N GLN A 25 9.06 9.90 2.43
CA GLN A 25 8.51 9.76 1.07
C GLN A 25 7.89 8.39 0.86
N THR A 26 8.57 7.32 1.29
CA THR A 26 8.04 5.95 1.20
C THR A 26 6.77 5.77 2.05
N ILE A 27 6.70 6.35 3.25
CA ILE A 27 5.49 6.32 4.09
C ILE A 27 4.33 7.00 3.37
N ILE A 28 4.56 8.19 2.82
CA ILE A 28 3.54 8.94 2.09
C ILE A 28 3.08 8.18 0.85
N LEU A 29 3.99 7.53 0.13
CA LEU A 29 3.65 6.70 -1.01
C LEU A 29 2.70 5.55 -0.61
N GLY A 30 2.94 4.91 0.54
CA GLY A 30 2.02 3.90 1.09
C GLY A 30 0.65 4.47 1.44
N LEU A 31 0.60 5.67 2.04
CA LEU A 31 -0.65 6.36 2.36
C LEU A 31 -1.41 6.81 1.10
N LEU A 32 -0.70 7.25 0.06
CA LEU A 32 -1.31 7.56 -1.24
C LEU A 32 -1.90 6.31 -1.88
N GLY A 33 -1.22 5.17 -1.76
CA GLY A 33 -1.77 3.89 -2.19
C GLY A 33 -3.06 3.53 -1.43
N TYR A 34 -3.11 3.81 -0.12
CA TYR A 34 -4.33 3.63 0.67
C TYR A 34 -5.47 4.55 0.19
N LEU A 35 -5.18 5.81 -0.12
CA LEU A 35 -6.18 6.72 -0.70
C LEU A 35 -6.67 6.22 -2.07
N PHE A 36 -5.76 5.80 -2.94
CA PHE A 36 -6.08 5.20 -4.22
C PHE A 36 -7.01 3.99 -4.04
N TYR A 37 -6.70 3.12 -3.09
CA TYR A 37 -7.51 1.93 -2.82
C TYR A 37 -8.89 2.28 -2.23
N ALA A 38 -8.92 3.02 -1.13
CA ALA A 38 -10.15 3.31 -0.40
C ALA A 38 -11.14 4.14 -1.22
N TYR A 39 -10.66 5.13 -1.98
CA TYR A 39 -11.51 5.90 -2.88
C TYR A 39 -11.79 5.18 -4.20
N GLY A 40 -10.91 4.27 -4.61
CA GLY A 40 -11.17 3.33 -5.69
C GLY A 40 -12.41 2.49 -5.41
N ILE A 41 -12.57 1.98 -4.19
CA ILE A 41 -13.81 1.28 -3.77
C ILE A 41 -15.02 2.19 -3.97
N TYR A 42 -15.03 3.41 -3.42
CA TYR A 42 -16.19 4.30 -3.54
C TYR A 42 -16.56 4.67 -4.98
N VAL A 43 -15.55 4.86 -5.83
CA VAL A 43 -15.73 5.18 -7.25
C VAL A 43 -16.25 3.95 -8.00
N ILE A 44 -15.59 2.79 -7.85
CA ILE A 44 -15.92 1.58 -8.60
C ILE A 44 -17.27 1.02 -8.17
N GLU A 45 -17.59 1.00 -6.87
CA GLU A 45 -18.88 0.56 -6.31
C GLU A 45 -20.01 1.57 -6.55
N ARG A 46 -19.75 2.72 -7.19
CA ARG A 46 -20.76 3.75 -7.51
C ARG A 46 -21.48 4.26 -6.26
N VAL A 47 -20.73 4.57 -5.20
CA VAL A 47 -21.28 5.13 -3.95
C VAL A 47 -21.67 6.59 -4.17
N TYR A 48 -22.81 6.80 -4.83
CA TYR A 48 -23.30 8.12 -5.21
C TYR A 48 -23.72 8.94 -3.98
N SER A 49 -23.08 10.10 -3.84
CA SER A 49 -23.35 11.08 -2.80
C SER A 49 -22.97 12.48 -3.31
N ILE A 50 -23.31 13.53 -2.57
CA ILE A 50 -22.87 14.91 -2.86
C ILE A 50 -21.34 15.03 -3.00
N PHE A 51 -20.58 14.10 -2.41
CA PHE A 51 -19.13 14.07 -2.45
C PHE A 51 -18.54 13.20 -3.57
N TYR A 52 -19.36 12.62 -4.46
CA TYR A 52 -18.88 11.64 -5.44
C TYR A 52 -17.78 12.20 -6.38
N TYR A 53 -17.92 13.45 -6.84
CA TYR A 53 -16.86 14.11 -7.62
C TYR A 53 -15.56 14.29 -6.84
N LEU A 54 -15.65 14.47 -5.52
CA LEU A 54 -14.47 14.53 -4.66
C LEU A 54 -13.83 13.16 -4.50
N TYR A 55 -14.60 12.07 -4.50
CA TYR A 55 -14.06 10.72 -4.51
C TYR A 55 -13.27 10.46 -5.80
N LEU A 56 -13.83 10.86 -6.95
CA LEU A 56 -13.13 10.81 -8.24
C LEU A 56 -11.84 11.62 -8.24
N ALA A 57 -11.86 12.83 -7.67
CA ALA A 57 -10.68 13.68 -7.58
C ALA A 57 -9.57 13.05 -6.72
N ILE A 58 -9.90 12.54 -5.53
CA ILE A 58 -8.92 11.91 -4.64
C ILE A 58 -8.35 10.64 -5.26
N PHE A 59 -9.20 9.79 -5.84
CA PHE A 59 -8.78 8.59 -6.54
C PHE A 59 -7.81 8.90 -7.69
N SER A 60 -8.15 9.88 -8.53
CA SER A 60 -7.34 10.25 -9.70
C SER A 60 -6.02 10.92 -9.29
N LEU A 61 -6.06 11.85 -8.33
CA LEU A 61 -4.87 12.56 -7.86
C LEU A 61 -3.90 11.62 -7.14
N SER A 62 -4.41 10.71 -6.30
CA SER A 62 -3.56 9.72 -5.63
C SER A 62 -2.87 8.81 -6.64
N PHE A 63 -3.60 8.30 -7.63
CA PHE A 63 -3.02 7.51 -8.72
C PHE A 63 -1.92 8.26 -9.46
N TRP A 64 -2.21 9.45 -10.00
CA TRP A 64 -1.23 10.21 -10.78
C TRP A 64 -0.05 10.70 -9.95
N THR A 65 -0.26 10.97 -8.65
CA THR A 65 0.85 11.32 -7.75
C THR A 65 1.77 10.12 -7.54
N ILE A 66 1.24 8.90 -7.35
CA ILE A 66 2.06 7.68 -7.27
C ILE A 66 2.90 7.54 -8.55
N ILE A 67 2.27 7.62 -9.73
CA ILE A 67 2.96 7.51 -11.02
C ILE A 67 4.06 8.57 -11.17
N TYR A 68 3.74 9.83 -10.85
CA TYR A 68 4.69 10.93 -10.91
C TYR A 68 5.86 10.74 -9.93
N SER A 69 5.57 10.34 -8.68
CA SER A 69 6.60 10.06 -7.67
C SER A 69 7.53 8.93 -8.08
N LEU A 70 7.01 7.87 -8.70
CA LEU A 70 7.82 6.77 -9.24
C LEU A 70 8.72 7.24 -10.39
N GLY A 71 8.21 8.12 -11.27
CA GLY A 71 8.98 8.68 -12.40
C GLY A 71 10.10 9.64 -11.97
N GLN A 72 10.00 10.25 -10.79
CA GLN A 72 10.96 11.22 -10.27
C GLN A 72 12.04 10.62 -9.36
N LEU A 73 12.07 9.29 -9.19
CA LEU A 73 13.08 8.64 -8.35
C LEU A 73 14.49 8.84 -8.95
N PRO A 74 15.41 9.54 -8.26
CA PRO A 74 16.73 9.82 -8.82
C PRO A 74 17.52 8.53 -9.00
N GLY A 75 18.09 8.31 -10.20
CA GLY A 75 18.96 7.16 -10.47
C GLY A 75 20.13 7.04 -9.49
N GLU A 76 20.67 8.17 -9.02
CA GLU A 76 21.73 8.20 -8.00
C GLU A 76 21.27 7.75 -6.61
N THR A 77 19.99 7.93 -6.27
CA THR A 77 19.44 7.38 -5.03
C THR A 77 19.30 5.86 -5.14
N LEU A 78 18.93 5.37 -6.33
CA LEU A 78 18.80 3.94 -6.59
C LEU A 78 20.16 3.20 -6.52
N SER A 79 21.29 3.84 -6.80
CA SER A 79 22.59 3.17 -6.68
C SER A 79 23.12 3.08 -5.23
N ARG A 80 22.53 3.83 -4.28
CA ARG A 80 23.06 4.01 -2.92
C ARG A 80 22.22 3.33 -1.83
N VAL A 81 21.08 2.75 -2.19
CA VAL A 81 20.18 2.08 -1.26
C VAL A 81 20.58 0.62 -1.07
N SER A 82 20.81 0.23 0.17
CA SER A 82 21.13 -1.15 0.53
C SER A 82 20.32 -1.65 1.72
N LEU A 83 20.13 -2.97 1.77
CA LEU A 83 19.39 -3.66 2.83
C LEU A 83 20.10 -4.96 3.19
N PRO A 84 20.26 -5.29 4.50
CA PRO A 84 20.84 -6.55 4.93
C PRO A 84 20.12 -7.76 4.33
N ARG A 85 20.89 -8.80 3.96
CA ARG A 85 20.38 -10.00 3.27
C ARG A 85 19.17 -10.62 3.97
N GLY A 86 19.23 -10.78 5.29
CA GLY A 86 18.14 -11.37 6.07
C GLY A 86 16.85 -10.56 5.97
N MET A 87 16.92 -9.23 6.19
CA MET A 87 15.74 -8.37 6.08
C MET A 87 15.17 -8.37 4.65
N ARG A 88 16.04 -8.36 3.64
CA ARG A 88 15.63 -8.42 2.23
C ARG A 88 14.88 -9.71 1.90
N GLN A 89 15.37 -10.85 2.36
CA GLN A 89 14.73 -12.15 2.12
C GLN A 89 13.39 -12.26 2.85
N VAL A 90 13.31 -11.79 4.09
CA VAL A 90 12.06 -11.77 4.86
C VAL A 90 11.03 -10.88 4.16
N SER A 91 11.40 -9.66 3.76
CA SER A 91 10.50 -8.76 3.04
C SER A 91 10.07 -9.33 1.69
N ALA A 92 10.99 -9.93 0.93
CA ALA A 92 10.65 -10.56 -0.35
C ALA A 92 9.69 -11.74 -0.16
N GLY A 93 10.01 -12.64 0.76
CA GLY A 93 9.20 -13.82 1.06
C GLY A 93 7.80 -13.44 1.53
N PHE A 94 7.70 -12.47 2.43
CA PHE A 94 6.40 -11.96 2.89
C PHE A 94 5.60 -11.31 1.76
N SER A 95 6.22 -10.45 0.93
CA SER A 95 5.53 -9.84 -0.21
C SER A 95 4.98 -10.87 -1.20
N LEU A 96 5.80 -11.87 -1.56
CA LEU A 96 5.37 -12.94 -2.47
C LEU A 96 4.29 -13.82 -1.83
N PHE A 97 4.45 -14.18 -0.56
CA PHE A 97 3.49 -15.00 0.17
C PHE A 97 2.12 -14.32 0.22
N ILE A 98 2.05 -13.06 0.63
CA ILE A 98 0.80 -12.29 0.67
C ILE A 98 0.14 -12.24 -0.71
N ALA A 99 0.92 -11.94 -1.75
CA ALA A 99 0.38 -11.88 -3.10
C ALA A 99 -0.25 -13.22 -3.53
N LEU A 100 0.46 -14.33 -3.30
CA LEU A 100 -0.04 -15.66 -3.67
C LEU A 100 -1.28 -16.07 -2.87
N VAL A 101 -1.31 -15.78 -1.57
CA VAL A 101 -2.45 -16.08 -0.70
C VAL A 101 -3.70 -15.33 -1.18
N PHE A 102 -3.60 -14.02 -1.39
CA PHE A 102 -4.76 -13.21 -1.80
C PHE A 102 -5.16 -13.48 -3.25
N ILE A 103 -4.23 -13.69 -4.18
CA ILE A 103 -4.56 -14.11 -5.56
C ILE A 103 -5.34 -15.43 -5.53
N GLY A 104 -4.86 -16.41 -4.77
CA GLY A 104 -5.53 -17.71 -4.63
C GLY A 104 -6.91 -17.57 -4.01
N LEU A 105 -7.02 -16.80 -2.92
CA LEU A 105 -8.29 -16.55 -2.23
C LEU A 105 -9.31 -15.87 -3.15
N TRP A 106 -8.95 -14.76 -3.78
CA TRP A 106 -9.84 -14.03 -4.68
C TRP A 106 -10.22 -14.85 -5.92
N THR A 107 -9.27 -15.57 -6.49
CA THR A 107 -9.53 -16.44 -7.64
C THR A 107 -10.47 -17.59 -7.27
N SER A 108 -10.31 -18.18 -6.08
CA SER A 108 -11.21 -19.25 -5.60
C SER A 108 -12.65 -18.77 -5.40
N GLN A 109 -12.84 -17.51 -5.02
CA GLN A 109 -14.17 -16.90 -4.87
C GLN A 109 -14.77 -16.48 -6.21
N LEU A 110 -13.96 -15.96 -7.15
CA LEU A 110 -14.42 -15.56 -8.47
C LEU A 110 -14.70 -16.75 -9.40
N PHE A 111 -13.96 -17.85 -9.26
CA PHE A 111 -14.06 -18.97 -10.20
C PHE A 111 -15.48 -19.57 -10.29
N PRO A 112 -16.22 -19.81 -9.19
CA PRO A 112 -17.63 -20.23 -9.26
C PRO A 112 -18.53 -19.21 -9.96
N LEU A 113 -18.32 -17.91 -9.72
CA LEU A 113 -19.11 -16.84 -10.35
C LEU A 113 -18.90 -16.81 -11.86
N ILE A 114 -17.65 -17.00 -12.30
CA ILE A 114 -17.29 -17.10 -13.72
C ILE A 114 -17.97 -18.31 -14.35
N GLN A 115 -17.94 -19.48 -13.70
CA GLN A 115 -18.58 -20.69 -14.22
C GLN A 115 -20.10 -20.52 -14.38
N GLN A 116 -20.74 -19.79 -13.46
CA GLN A 116 -22.18 -19.59 -13.44
C GLN A 116 -22.62 -18.36 -14.22
N GLY A 117 -21.68 -17.56 -14.75
CA GLY A 117 -21.98 -16.27 -15.40
C GLY A 117 -22.65 -15.26 -14.45
N GLN A 118 -22.48 -15.42 -13.14
CA GLN A 118 -23.13 -14.60 -12.13
C GLN A 118 -22.34 -13.32 -11.88
N LYS A 119 -23.08 -12.24 -11.62
CA LYS A 119 -22.53 -10.95 -11.19
C LYS A 119 -22.85 -10.74 -9.72
N ILE A 120 -21.87 -10.26 -8.98
CA ILE A 120 -22.07 -9.76 -7.63
C ILE A 120 -22.37 -8.26 -7.68
N GLU A 121 -23.25 -7.80 -6.80
CA GLU A 121 -23.66 -6.39 -6.79
C GLU A 121 -22.77 -5.51 -5.92
N PHE A 122 -22.12 -6.09 -4.92
CA PHE A 122 -21.28 -5.38 -3.95
C PHE A 122 -19.90 -6.03 -3.82
N PHE A 123 -18.92 -5.24 -3.40
CA PHE A 123 -17.54 -5.65 -3.11
C PHE A 123 -16.75 -6.14 -4.33
N TYR A 124 -17.25 -5.97 -5.55
CA TYR A 124 -16.51 -6.36 -6.75
C TYR A 124 -15.26 -5.51 -6.98
N SER A 125 -15.27 -4.28 -6.48
CA SER A 125 -14.11 -3.38 -6.49
C SER A 125 -12.89 -3.98 -5.79
N ILE A 126 -13.08 -4.77 -4.74
CA ILE A 126 -11.99 -5.40 -3.99
C ILE A 126 -11.23 -6.36 -4.90
N TYR A 127 -11.93 -7.23 -5.64
CA TYR A 127 -11.29 -8.14 -6.59
C TYR A 127 -10.49 -7.37 -7.65
N ILE A 128 -11.05 -6.29 -8.19
CA ILE A 128 -10.39 -5.48 -9.22
C ILE A 128 -9.12 -4.83 -8.65
N LEU A 129 -9.24 -4.16 -7.50
CA LEU A 129 -8.11 -3.45 -6.89
C LEU A 129 -7.00 -4.43 -6.47
N ASP A 130 -7.36 -5.54 -5.85
CA ASP A 130 -6.39 -6.52 -5.37
C ASP A 130 -5.72 -7.26 -6.54
N LEU A 131 -6.48 -7.82 -7.47
CA LEU A 131 -5.93 -8.67 -8.53
C LEU A 131 -5.24 -7.87 -9.65
N CYS A 132 -5.68 -6.65 -9.93
CA CYS A 132 -5.08 -5.84 -11.01
C CYS A 132 -3.96 -4.92 -10.53
N PHE A 133 -3.94 -4.51 -9.25
CA PHE A 133 -3.00 -3.51 -8.76
C PHE A 133 -2.19 -3.98 -7.54
N ILE A 134 -2.86 -4.30 -6.43
CA ILE A 134 -2.15 -4.50 -5.15
C ILE A 134 -1.31 -5.77 -5.19
N MET A 135 -1.87 -6.92 -5.54
CA MET A 135 -1.15 -8.19 -5.57
C MET A 135 -0.05 -8.21 -6.65
N PRO A 136 -0.27 -7.71 -7.88
CA PRO A 136 0.81 -7.51 -8.84
C PRO A 136 1.94 -6.63 -8.31
N ALA A 137 1.64 -5.54 -7.59
CA ALA A 137 2.67 -4.70 -6.99
C ALA A 137 3.49 -5.46 -5.93
N PHE A 138 2.84 -6.25 -5.07
CA PHE A 138 3.53 -7.12 -4.12
C PHE A 138 4.43 -8.16 -4.80
N LEU A 139 3.97 -8.78 -5.90
CA LEU A 139 4.80 -9.70 -6.69
C LEU A 139 6.02 -8.99 -7.27
N ILE A 140 5.81 -7.87 -7.97
CA ILE A 140 6.89 -7.11 -8.62
C ILE A 140 7.94 -6.69 -7.58
N VAL A 141 7.51 -6.08 -6.47
CA VAL A 141 8.42 -5.64 -5.40
C VAL A 141 9.12 -6.84 -4.75
N GLY A 142 8.41 -7.95 -4.51
CA GLY A 142 8.99 -9.19 -4.00
C GLY A 142 10.10 -9.71 -4.90
N PHE A 143 9.87 -9.79 -6.21
CA PHE A 143 10.90 -10.20 -7.18
C PHE A 143 12.06 -9.21 -7.26
N LEU A 144 11.80 -7.91 -7.26
CA LEU A 144 12.85 -6.88 -7.26
C LEU A 144 13.75 -6.98 -6.01
N LEU A 145 13.19 -7.29 -4.85
CA LEU A 145 13.95 -7.55 -3.62
C LEU A 145 14.84 -8.80 -3.76
N LEU A 146 14.35 -9.88 -4.36
CA LEU A 146 15.17 -11.08 -4.62
C LEU A 146 16.32 -10.76 -5.58
N GLN A 147 16.05 -9.97 -6.61
CA GLN A 147 17.04 -9.49 -7.59
C GLN A 147 17.98 -8.41 -7.04
N ARG A 148 17.82 -7.99 -5.77
CA ARG A 148 18.63 -6.93 -5.12
C ARG A 148 18.53 -5.58 -5.84
N LYS A 149 17.40 -5.31 -6.49
CA LYS A 149 17.15 -4.04 -7.17
C LYS A 149 16.70 -2.99 -6.15
N ALA A 150 17.26 -1.79 -6.24
CA ALA A 150 16.98 -0.72 -5.29
C ALA A 150 15.51 -0.27 -5.27
N LEU A 151 14.83 -0.32 -6.42
CA LEU A 151 13.39 -0.07 -6.49
C LEU A 151 12.59 -0.99 -5.56
N GLY A 152 12.95 -2.28 -5.49
CA GLY A 152 12.30 -3.22 -4.57
C GLY A 152 12.53 -2.85 -3.11
N ILE A 153 13.74 -2.38 -2.77
CA ILE A 153 14.10 -1.94 -1.41
C ILE A 153 13.33 -0.67 -1.02
N LEU A 154 13.21 0.29 -1.94
CA LEU A 154 12.52 1.56 -1.69
C LEU A 154 10.99 1.42 -1.60
N LEU A 155 10.40 0.56 -2.44
CA LEU A 155 8.95 0.42 -2.55
C LEU A 155 8.35 -0.56 -1.52
N ALA A 156 9.13 -1.49 -0.99
CA ALA A 156 8.63 -2.48 -0.04
C ALA A 156 7.98 -1.87 1.21
N PRO A 157 8.57 -0.86 1.89
CA PRO A 157 7.90 -0.25 3.03
C PRO A 157 6.62 0.48 2.65
N ALA A 158 6.53 1.06 1.43
CA ALA A 158 5.30 1.71 0.97
C ALA A 158 4.16 0.68 0.85
N LEU A 159 4.44 -0.49 0.27
CA LEU A 159 3.47 -1.59 0.20
C LEU A 159 3.11 -2.14 1.58
N PHE A 160 4.06 -2.19 2.53
CA PHE A 160 3.76 -2.63 3.88
C PHE A 160 2.90 -1.62 4.65
N ILE A 161 3.10 -0.32 4.45
CA ILE A 161 2.22 0.71 5.01
C ILE A 161 0.83 0.66 4.38
N LEU A 162 0.75 0.45 3.06
CA LEU A 162 -0.52 0.20 2.38
C LEU A 162 -1.24 -1.01 2.98
N GLY A 163 -0.57 -2.16 3.08
CA GLY A 163 -1.14 -3.37 3.66
C GLY A 163 -1.58 -3.18 5.11
N PHE A 164 -0.76 -2.52 5.93
CA PHE A 164 -1.12 -2.15 7.30
C PHE A 164 -2.40 -1.31 7.33
N THR A 165 -2.43 -0.19 6.61
CA THR A 165 -3.56 0.74 6.66
C THR A 165 -4.87 0.13 6.15
N LEU A 166 -4.81 -0.71 5.11
CA LEU A 166 -5.97 -1.44 4.61
C LEU A 166 -6.52 -2.42 5.64
N ILE A 167 -5.68 -3.36 6.09
CA ILE A 167 -6.13 -4.43 6.99
C ILE A 167 -6.49 -3.86 8.37
N PHE A 168 -5.78 -2.84 8.84
CA PHE A 168 -6.12 -2.16 10.08
C PHE A 168 -7.46 -1.43 10.00
N SER A 169 -7.74 -0.74 8.88
CA SER A 169 -9.04 -0.08 8.68
C SER A 169 -10.19 -1.09 8.69
N LEU A 170 -9.99 -2.27 8.10
CA LEU A 170 -10.95 -3.37 8.18
C LEU A 170 -11.14 -3.86 9.62
N ALA A 171 -10.05 -4.10 10.36
CA ALA A 171 -10.12 -4.53 11.76
C ALA A 171 -10.87 -3.50 12.64
N VAL A 172 -10.61 -2.20 12.46
CA VAL A 172 -11.33 -1.13 13.15
C VAL A 172 -12.81 -1.15 12.78
N SER A 173 -13.14 -1.35 11.50
CA SER A 173 -14.53 -1.41 11.03
C SER A 173 -15.30 -2.56 11.67
N GLU A 174 -14.69 -3.74 11.80
CA GLU A 174 -15.30 -4.89 12.49
C GLU A 174 -15.48 -4.65 14.00
N VAL A 175 -14.51 -4.01 14.65
CA VAL A 175 -14.64 -3.62 16.07
C VAL A 175 -15.77 -2.59 16.26
N LEU A 176 -15.92 -1.63 15.34
CA LEU A 176 -17.02 -0.67 15.39
C LEU A 176 -18.38 -1.34 15.20
N LYS A 177 -18.51 -2.33 14.31
CA LYS A 177 -19.76 -3.11 14.16
C LYS A 177 -20.17 -3.80 15.47
N LEU A 178 -19.19 -4.28 16.25
CA LEU A 178 -19.44 -4.84 17.59
C LEU A 178 -20.07 -3.80 18.52
N TYR A 179 -19.56 -2.56 18.50
CA TYR A 179 -20.09 -1.46 19.30
C TYR A 179 -21.52 -1.08 18.88
N PHE A 180 -21.82 -1.10 17.58
CA PHE A 180 -23.14 -0.78 17.03
C PHE A 180 -24.12 -1.97 17.02
N LYS A 181 -23.76 -3.12 17.60
CA LYS A 181 -24.58 -4.37 17.64
C LYS A 181 -25.05 -4.85 16.26
N SER A 182 -24.25 -4.63 15.22
CA SER A 182 -24.51 -5.18 13.89
C SER A 182 -24.01 -6.64 13.82
N GLU A 183 -24.41 -7.38 12.78
CA GLU A 183 -23.84 -8.72 12.54
C GLU A 183 -22.33 -8.60 12.35
N VAL A 184 -21.57 -9.27 13.23
CA VAL A 184 -20.11 -9.30 13.22
C VAL A 184 -19.65 -10.67 12.76
N GLU A 185 -18.80 -10.72 11.75
CA GLU A 185 -18.02 -11.93 11.47
C GLU A 185 -16.87 -12.00 12.49
N LEU A 186 -17.19 -12.44 13.72
CA LEU A 186 -16.26 -12.50 14.86
C LEU A 186 -14.96 -13.27 14.56
N GLY A 187 -14.96 -14.14 13.54
CA GLY A 187 -13.78 -14.85 13.05
C GLY A 187 -12.74 -13.99 12.33
N GLY A 188 -13.08 -12.75 11.90
CA GLY A 188 -12.24 -11.91 11.07
C GLY A 188 -11.32 -10.92 11.83
N ILE A 189 -11.65 -10.55 13.07
CA ILE A 189 -10.94 -9.49 13.82
C ILE A 189 -9.51 -9.94 14.18
N GLY A 190 -9.37 -11.11 14.79
CA GLY A 190 -8.09 -11.63 15.26
C GLY A 190 -7.05 -11.75 14.13
N PRO A 191 -7.35 -12.47 13.04
CA PRO A 191 -6.45 -12.56 11.89
C PRO A 191 -6.09 -11.20 11.28
N SER A 192 -7.06 -10.28 11.18
CA SER A 192 -6.82 -8.93 10.64
C SER A 192 -5.86 -8.12 11.52
N LEU A 193 -6.04 -8.15 12.84
CA LEU A 193 -5.12 -7.47 13.77
C LEU A 193 -3.71 -8.03 13.67
N VAL A 194 -3.56 -9.36 13.68
CA VAL A 194 -2.25 -10.02 13.55
C VAL A 194 -1.58 -9.64 12.23
N LEU A 195 -2.31 -9.72 11.11
CA LEU A 195 -1.76 -9.40 9.80
C LEU A 195 -1.38 -7.92 9.70
N SER A 196 -2.21 -7.00 10.21
CA SER A 196 -1.88 -5.57 10.25
C SER A 196 -0.61 -5.30 11.07
N ALA A 197 -0.45 -5.96 12.23
CA ALA A 197 0.75 -5.83 13.05
C ALA A 197 1.99 -6.35 12.31
N LEU A 198 1.89 -7.47 11.59
CA LEU A 198 2.99 -8.00 10.77
C LEU A 198 3.43 -7.00 9.69
N PHE A 199 2.48 -6.39 8.98
CA PHE A 199 2.78 -5.34 8.00
C PHE A 199 3.53 -4.16 8.64
N LEU A 200 3.04 -3.67 9.78
CA LEU A 200 3.65 -2.54 10.48
C LEU A 200 5.05 -2.86 11.01
N ILE A 201 5.23 -4.04 11.61
CA ILE A 201 6.51 -4.54 12.11
C ILE A 201 7.52 -4.64 10.96
N LEU A 202 7.11 -5.20 9.82
CA LEU A 202 7.98 -5.30 8.65
C LEU A 202 8.32 -3.95 8.06
N ALA A 203 7.36 -3.03 7.95
CA ALA A 203 7.61 -1.66 7.52
C ALA A 203 8.67 -0.98 8.41
N TYR A 204 8.49 -1.06 9.73
CA TYR A 204 9.40 -0.48 10.72
C TYR A 204 10.83 -1.07 10.61
N PHE A 205 10.97 -2.39 10.63
CA PHE A 205 12.29 -3.02 10.56
C PHE A 205 12.96 -2.84 9.20
N HIS A 206 12.19 -2.81 8.10
CA HIS A 206 12.72 -2.55 6.77
C HIS A 206 13.29 -1.14 6.68
N LEU A 207 12.50 -0.12 7.09
CA LEU A 207 12.96 1.28 7.10
C LEU A 207 14.16 1.47 8.02
N ARG A 208 14.15 0.87 9.22
CA ARG A 208 15.24 1.00 10.19
C ARG A 208 16.55 0.36 9.71
N LYS A 209 16.48 -0.74 8.96
CA LYS A 209 17.66 -1.45 8.45
C LYS A 209 18.09 -0.99 7.05
N MET A 210 17.27 -0.20 6.36
CA MET A 210 17.61 0.41 5.08
C MET A 210 18.72 1.44 5.31
N LYS A 211 19.78 1.35 4.51
CA LYS A 211 20.89 2.31 4.52
C LYS A 211 20.94 3.04 3.18
N ILE A 212 21.13 4.35 3.24
CA ILE A 212 21.40 5.20 2.10
C ILE A 212 22.82 5.72 2.30
N ASP A 213 23.73 5.37 1.40
CA ASP A 213 25.12 5.81 1.51
C ASP A 213 25.23 7.28 1.08
N HIS A 214 25.74 8.16 1.96
CA HIS A 214 25.78 9.61 1.75
C HIS A 214 27.18 10.14 1.32
N GLN A 215 28.14 9.27 1.00
CA GLN A 215 29.56 9.63 0.96
C GLN A 215 30.03 10.64 -0.11
N VAL A 216 29.21 11.10 -1.07
CA VAL A 216 29.70 12.02 -2.15
C VAL A 216 29.45 13.52 -1.88
N GLN A 217 28.69 13.90 -0.85
CA GLN A 217 28.40 15.32 -0.58
C GLN A 217 29.63 16.09 -0.01
N MET A 218 30.63 15.39 0.55
CA MET A 218 31.82 16.04 1.13
C MET A 218 32.89 16.38 0.09
N GLU A 219 33.07 15.59 -0.97
CA GLU A 219 34.08 15.88 -2.00
C GLU A 219 33.69 17.04 -2.90
N LYS A 220 32.39 17.26 -3.13
CA LYS A 220 31.91 18.36 -3.99
C LYS A 220 31.84 19.72 -3.29
N ASN A 221 31.97 19.75 -1.96
CA ASN A 221 32.02 20.98 -1.17
C ASN A 221 33.46 21.36 -0.77
N MET A 222 34.45 20.55 -1.13
CA MET A 222 35.89 20.80 -0.89
C MET A 222 36.70 20.98 -2.19
N ALA A 223 36.04 20.96 -3.35
CA ALA A 223 36.61 21.25 -4.67
C ALA A 223 35.92 22.46 -5.27
#